data_AF-A0A841Q9T2-F1
#
_entry.id   AF-A0A841Q9T2-F1
#
_cell.length_a   1.000
_cell.length_b   1.000
_cell.length_c   1.000
_cell.angle_alpha   90.00
_cell.angle_beta   90.00
_cell.angle_gamma   90.00
#
_symmetry.space_group_name_H-M   'P 1'
#
loop_
_entity.id
_entity.type
_entity.pdbx_description
1 polymer ?
#
loop_
_entity_poly.entity_id
_entity_poly.type
_entity_poly.pdbx_seq_one_letter_code
_entity_poly.pdbx_strand_id
1 'polypeptide(L)'
;MLNKITKRHWTILFYIILLLLVFFFILPVSVPLILAILTSMMLNPIVRFVRFRLRINRKISVIIVFISFLIVFSTIGTYVTTKAVAQLIKISENAPDYINDMTELINDLEANMNTFTQDMPHNFVTEVRSTLEGNLEGIKTSISNNVTIENIASFAAKIPEFLVSFLVYIIALFMFMLELPRLKHKMYDLMTEETAEKVKFMNARFAYVILGFLKAQFLVSIIIFIVSLIGLLYIAPEVAIIMSIIIWLIDFIPIIGSIVILGPWALYMFLAGDIVMGTELAILAIILLGIRRTVEPKVMGRHMGLSPLVTLIAMYLGLKLIGILGFILGPLLVIAYNSAKEAGIIKWNLKI
;
A
#
# COMPACT_ATOMS: atom_id res chain seq x y z
N MET A 1 18.78 -33.77 -22.65
CA MET A 1 17.76 -32.79 -23.12
C MET A 1 18.33 -31.43 -23.57
N LEU A 2 19.65 -31.22 -23.67
CA LEU A 2 20.26 -29.93 -24.07
C LEU A 2 20.67 -29.84 -25.57
N ASN A 3 20.62 -30.95 -26.34
CA ASN A 3 21.12 -30.99 -27.72
C ASN A 3 20.18 -30.40 -28.80
N LYS A 4 19.11 -29.69 -28.42
CA LYS A 4 18.19 -29.00 -29.37
C LYS A 4 18.21 -27.47 -29.23
N ILE A 5 19.21 -26.89 -28.56
CA ILE A 5 19.31 -25.44 -28.38
C ILE A 5 20.14 -24.83 -29.52
N THR A 6 19.46 -24.32 -30.55
CA THR A 6 20.08 -23.59 -31.68
C THR A 6 20.77 -22.30 -31.20
N LYS A 7 21.79 -21.80 -31.94
CA LYS A 7 22.47 -20.50 -31.65
C LYS A 7 21.51 -19.31 -31.46
N ARG A 8 20.33 -19.34 -32.11
CA ARG A 8 19.25 -18.36 -31.94
C ARG A 8 18.64 -18.38 -30.52
N HIS A 9 18.52 -19.55 -29.90
CA HIS A 9 18.01 -19.67 -28.54
C HIS A 9 19.02 -19.15 -27.51
N TRP A 10 20.32 -19.43 -27.70
CA TRP A 10 21.38 -18.90 -26.84
C TRP A 10 21.51 -17.37 -26.91
N THR A 11 21.38 -16.79 -28.11
CA THR A 11 21.38 -15.33 -28.28
C THR A 11 20.15 -14.69 -27.65
N ILE A 12 18.96 -15.26 -27.83
CA ILE A 12 17.74 -14.81 -27.14
C ILE A 12 17.90 -14.90 -25.62
N LEU A 13 18.44 -16.01 -25.11
CA LEU A 13 18.62 -16.24 -23.68
C LEU A 13 19.66 -15.28 -23.08
N PHE A 14 20.74 -14.99 -23.81
CA PHE A 14 21.71 -13.95 -23.46
C PHE A 14 21.07 -12.54 -23.42
N TYR A 15 20.30 -12.16 -24.43
CA TYR A 15 19.60 -10.87 -24.44
C TYR A 15 18.55 -10.77 -23.32
N ILE A 16 17.85 -11.87 -22.99
CA ILE A 16 16.91 -11.91 -21.87
C ILE A 16 17.65 -11.72 -20.54
N ILE A 17 18.77 -12.42 -20.32
CA ILE A 17 19.58 -12.28 -19.10
C ILE A 17 20.16 -10.87 -18.99
N LEU A 18 20.71 -10.34 -20.08
CA LEU A 18 21.24 -8.98 -20.12
C LEU A 18 20.14 -7.95 -19.82
N LEU A 19 18.96 -8.11 -20.42
CA LEU A 19 17.82 -7.25 -20.17
C LEU A 19 17.35 -7.36 -18.71
N LEU A 20 17.31 -8.55 -18.13
CA LEU A 20 16.97 -8.74 -16.71
C LEU A 20 18.00 -8.10 -15.76
N LEU A 21 19.29 -8.18 -16.09
CA LEU A 21 20.37 -7.63 -15.28
C LEU A 21 20.41 -6.10 -15.35
N VAL A 22 20.22 -5.55 -16.55
CA VAL A 22 20.03 -4.11 -16.78
C VAL A 22 18.77 -3.62 -16.08
N PHE A 23 17.66 -4.36 -16.18
CA PHE A 23 16.41 -4.03 -15.52
C PHE A 23 16.58 -4.02 -14.00
N PHE A 24 17.31 -4.98 -13.42
CA PHE A 24 17.56 -5.06 -11.98
C PHE A 24 18.38 -3.86 -11.45
N PHE A 25 19.42 -3.44 -12.19
CA PHE A 25 20.24 -2.28 -11.80
C PHE A 25 19.55 -0.94 -12.02
N ILE A 26 18.73 -0.83 -13.06
CA ILE A 26 18.06 0.43 -13.45
C ILE A 26 16.73 0.64 -12.71
N LEU A 27 16.09 -0.43 -12.23
CA LEU A 27 14.79 -0.36 -11.56
C LEU A 27 14.74 0.64 -10.40
N PRO A 28 15.70 0.65 -9.45
CA PRO A 28 15.64 1.51 -8.28
C PRO A 28 15.73 3.00 -8.64
N VAL A 29 16.49 3.34 -9.69
CA VAL A 29 16.63 4.72 -10.18
C VAL A 29 15.43 5.14 -11.04
N SER A 30 14.75 4.17 -11.66
CA SER A 30 13.62 4.41 -12.56
C SER A 30 12.27 4.43 -11.86
N VAL A 31 12.23 4.33 -10.53
CA VAL A 31 11.01 4.40 -9.71
C VAL A 31 10.07 5.54 -10.13
N PRO A 32 10.50 6.81 -10.21
CA PRO A 32 9.62 7.90 -10.61
C PRO A 32 9.08 7.72 -12.04
N LEU A 33 9.85 7.16 -12.96
CA LEU A 33 9.39 6.85 -14.33
C LEU A 33 8.36 5.73 -14.36
N ILE A 34 8.57 4.66 -13.57
CA ILE A 34 7.65 3.53 -13.47
C ILE A 34 6.32 3.99 -12.87
N LEU A 35 6.37 4.78 -11.80
CA LEU A 35 5.16 5.38 -11.21
C LEU A 35 4.46 6.30 -12.21
N ALA A 36 5.21 7.09 -12.97
CA ALA A 36 4.67 8.00 -13.97
C ALA A 36 3.95 7.24 -15.11
N ILE A 37 4.54 6.19 -15.66
CA ILE A 37 3.89 5.40 -16.72
C ILE A 37 2.62 4.70 -16.20
N LEU A 38 2.67 4.11 -15.00
CA LEU A 38 1.49 3.49 -14.37
C LEU A 38 0.37 4.51 -14.13
N THR A 39 0.71 5.65 -13.53
CA THR A 39 -0.27 6.74 -13.30
C THR A 39 -0.83 7.25 -14.63
N SER A 40 0.00 7.41 -15.66
CA SER A 40 -0.46 7.85 -16.99
C SER A 40 -1.47 6.87 -17.61
N MET A 41 -1.25 5.56 -17.43
CA MET A 41 -2.17 4.52 -17.91
C MET A 41 -3.49 4.57 -17.15
N MET A 42 -3.46 4.82 -15.84
CA MET A 42 -4.65 4.99 -15.00
C MET A 42 -5.46 6.25 -15.35
N LEU A 43 -4.79 7.35 -15.70
CA LEU A 43 -5.44 8.61 -16.07
C LEU A 43 -5.91 8.64 -17.54
N ASN A 44 -5.38 7.79 -18.42
CA ASN A 44 -5.71 7.80 -19.85
C ASN A 44 -7.20 7.56 -20.19
N PRO A 45 -8.00 6.74 -19.47
CA PRO A 45 -9.46 6.71 -19.60
C PRO A 45 -10.10 8.09 -19.38
N ILE A 46 -9.65 8.84 -18.38
CA ILE A 46 -10.14 10.19 -18.07
C ILE A 46 -9.75 11.15 -19.20
N VAL A 47 -8.50 11.09 -19.68
CA VAL A 47 -8.05 11.89 -20.84
C VAL A 47 -8.92 11.61 -22.07
N ARG A 48 -9.24 10.35 -22.34
CA ARG A 48 -10.13 9.97 -23.47
C ARG A 48 -11.56 10.45 -23.26
N PHE A 49 -12.08 10.37 -22.04
CA PHE A 49 -13.41 10.86 -21.69
C PHE A 49 -13.51 12.38 -21.88
N VAL A 50 -12.56 13.15 -21.35
CA VAL A 50 -12.48 14.61 -21.52
C VAL A 50 -12.37 14.97 -22.99
N ARG A 51 -11.49 14.30 -23.74
CA ARG A 51 -11.34 14.48 -25.19
C ARG A 51 -12.67 14.27 -25.94
N PHE A 52 -13.38 13.19 -25.64
CA PHE A 52 -14.63 12.85 -26.33
C PHE A 52 -15.78 13.78 -25.92
N ARG A 53 -15.91 14.08 -24.63
CA ARG A 53 -16.99 14.89 -24.08
C ARG A 53 -16.86 16.37 -24.46
N LEU A 54 -15.64 16.92 -24.42
CA LEU A 54 -15.37 18.33 -24.75
C LEU A 54 -14.97 18.52 -26.23
N ARG A 55 -14.80 17.44 -27.01
CA ARG A 55 -14.43 17.46 -28.44
C ARG A 55 -13.14 18.26 -28.74
N ILE A 56 -12.19 18.27 -27.82
CA ILE A 56 -10.90 18.99 -27.93
C ILE A 56 -9.75 18.06 -28.36
N ASN A 57 -8.61 18.65 -28.73
CA ASN A 57 -7.42 17.87 -29.09
C ASN A 57 -6.81 17.14 -27.87
N ARG A 58 -5.98 16.11 -28.11
CA ARG A 58 -5.36 15.32 -27.02
C ARG A 58 -4.49 16.17 -26.10
N LYS A 59 -3.73 17.12 -26.64
CA LYS A 59 -2.80 17.95 -25.85
C LYS A 59 -3.57 18.74 -24.77
N ILE A 60 -4.66 19.41 -25.15
CA ILE A 60 -5.50 20.16 -24.21
C ILE A 60 -6.18 19.21 -23.21
N SER A 61 -6.66 18.05 -23.68
CA SER A 61 -7.26 17.04 -22.77
C SER A 61 -6.27 16.56 -21.71
N VAL A 62 -5.01 16.32 -22.10
CA VAL A 62 -3.94 15.94 -21.18
C VAL A 62 -3.65 17.06 -20.19
N ILE A 63 -3.53 18.31 -20.65
CA ILE A 63 -3.31 19.47 -19.77
C ILE A 63 -4.42 19.59 -18.73
N ILE A 64 -5.69 19.53 -19.14
CA ILE A 64 -6.84 19.63 -18.22
C ILE A 64 -6.79 18.52 -17.16
N VAL A 65 -6.61 17.27 -17.57
CA VAL A 65 -6.57 16.13 -16.63
C VAL A 65 -5.35 16.19 -15.73
N PHE A 66 -4.19 16.59 -16.26
CA PHE A 66 -2.96 16.71 -15.50
C PHE A 66 -3.05 17.81 -14.43
N ILE A 67 -3.55 19.00 -14.80
CA ILE A 67 -3.76 20.09 -13.84
C ILE A 67 -4.81 19.70 -12.80
N SER A 68 -5.91 19.07 -13.21
CA SER A 68 -6.93 18.59 -12.26
C SER A 68 -6.36 17.56 -11.29
N PHE A 69 -5.53 16.63 -11.79
CA PHE A 69 -4.82 15.65 -10.97
C PHE A 69 -3.89 16.32 -9.97
N LEU A 70 -3.08 17.30 -10.39
CA LEU A 70 -2.19 18.04 -9.48
C LEU A 70 -2.98 18.80 -8.41
N ILE A 71 -4.06 19.48 -8.77
CA ILE A 71 -4.89 20.21 -7.80
C ILE A 71 -5.46 19.24 -6.76
N VAL A 72 -6.13 18.17 -7.19
CA VAL A 72 -6.72 17.18 -6.28
C VAL A 72 -5.66 16.55 -5.39
N PHE A 73 -4.53 16.12 -5.97
CA PHE A 73 -3.44 15.49 -5.24
C PHE A 73 -2.79 16.44 -4.23
N SER A 74 -2.51 17.69 -4.63
CA SER A 74 -1.94 18.70 -3.74
C SER A 74 -2.92 19.10 -2.63
N THR A 75 -4.20 19.29 -2.91
CA THR A 75 -5.20 19.63 -1.88
C THR A 75 -5.34 18.52 -0.84
N ILE A 76 -5.47 17.26 -1.28
CA ILE A 76 -5.54 16.11 -0.37
C ILE A 76 -4.23 15.99 0.41
N GLY A 77 -3.09 16.08 -0.27
CA GLY A 77 -1.76 15.99 0.34
C GLY A 77 -1.55 17.04 1.43
N THR A 78 -1.84 18.31 1.15
CA THR A 78 -1.75 19.39 2.13
C THR A 78 -2.68 19.17 3.31
N TYR A 79 -3.96 18.84 3.07
CA TYR A 79 -4.93 18.61 4.14
C TYR A 79 -4.50 17.47 5.08
N VAL A 80 -4.11 16.33 4.50
CA VAL A 80 -3.64 15.16 5.26
C VAL A 80 -2.36 15.50 6.03
N THR A 81 -1.40 16.18 5.40
CA THR A 81 -0.13 16.55 6.02
C THR A 81 -0.36 17.51 7.19
N THR A 82 -1.17 18.55 7.02
CA THR A 82 -1.47 19.51 8.10
C THR A 82 -2.16 18.84 9.28
N LYS A 83 -3.13 17.94 9.03
CA LYS A 83 -3.81 17.19 10.09
C LYS A 83 -2.87 16.20 10.79
N ALA A 84 -2.04 15.50 10.02
CA ALA A 84 -1.05 14.57 10.56
C ALA A 84 -0.01 15.29 11.42
N VAL A 85 0.55 16.41 10.96
CA VAL A 85 1.52 17.22 11.71
C VAL A 85 0.88 17.78 12.98
N ALA A 86 -0.33 18.33 12.90
CA ALA A 86 -1.04 18.82 14.09
C ALA A 86 -1.27 17.71 15.13
N GLN A 87 -1.61 16.50 14.68
CA GLN A 87 -1.76 15.35 15.56
C GLN A 87 -0.44 14.89 16.15
N LEU A 88 0.63 14.85 15.35
CA LEU A 88 1.96 14.46 15.82
C LEU A 88 2.50 15.45 16.87
N ILE A 89 2.25 16.75 16.71
CA ILE A 89 2.59 17.77 17.71
C ILE A 89 1.85 17.49 19.01
N LYS A 90 0.53 17.28 18.96
CA LYS A 90 -0.27 16.94 20.16
C LYS A 90 0.21 15.66 20.85
N ILE A 91 0.54 14.63 20.07
CA ILE A 91 1.09 13.37 20.63
C ILE A 91 2.45 13.64 21.27
N SER A 92 3.31 14.44 20.65
CA SER A 92 4.63 14.78 21.21
C SER A 92 4.55 15.61 22.48
N GLU A 93 3.60 16.55 22.56
CA GLU A 93 3.36 17.38 23.75
C GLU A 93 2.81 16.55 24.91
N ASN A 94 1.89 15.63 24.62
CA ASN A 94 1.24 14.78 25.63
C ASN A 94 1.96 13.43 25.86
N ALA A 95 3.06 13.16 25.14
CA ALA A 95 3.82 11.91 25.27
C ALA A 95 4.31 11.62 26.69
N PRO A 96 4.82 12.61 27.45
CA PRO A 96 5.22 12.38 28.85
C PRO A 96 4.04 11.92 29.71
N ASP A 97 2.85 12.50 29.50
CA ASP A 97 1.65 12.16 30.27
C ASP A 97 1.20 10.73 29.96
N TYR A 98 1.16 10.32 28.68
CA TYR A 98 0.84 8.93 28.31
C TYR A 98 1.85 7.91 28.87
N ILE A 99 3.12 8.28 29.00
CA ILE A 99 4.15 7.43 29.60
C ILE A 99 3.95 7.32 31.13
N ASN A 100 3.55 8.42 31.76
CA ASN A 100 3.23 8.44 33.19
C ASN A 100 1.99 7.59 33.48
N ASP A 101 0.91 7.76 32.69
CA ASP A 101 -0.32 6.95 32.79
C ASP A 101 -0.01 5.45 32.62
N MET A 102 0.85 5.08 31.64
CA MET A 102 1.28 3.70 31.46
C MET A 102 2.11 3.17 32.63
N THR A 103 2.93 4.01 33.25
CA THR A 103 3.74 3.63 34.41
C THR A 103 2.83 3.40 35.63
N GLU A 104 1.87 4.29 35.86
CA GLU A 104 0.86 4.17 36.92
C GLU A 104 0.02 2.91 36.73
N LEU A 105 -0.41 2.64 35.50
CA LEU A 105 -1.20 1.46 35.19
C LEU A 105 -0.46 0.14 35.45
N ILE A 106 0.85 0.13 35.21
CA ILE A 106 1.69 -1.03 35.49
C ILE A 106 1.95 -1.16 36.98
N ASN A 107 2.13 -0.05 37.70
CA ASN A 107 2.21 -0.07 39.15
C ASN A 107 0.90 -0.59 39.78
N ASP A 108 -0.25 -0.23 39.24
CA ASP A 108 -1.56 -0.73 39.67
C ASP A 108 -1.76 -2.20 39.33
N LEU A 109 -1.31 -2.64 38.14
CA LEU A 109 -1.30 -4.06 37.78
C LEU A 109 -0.35 -4.85 38.70
N GLU A 110 0.80 -4.32 39.08
CA GLU A 110 1.72 -4.91 40.06
C GLU A 110 1.09 -5.01 41.45
N ALA A 111 0.44 -3.94 41.91
CA ALA A 111 -0.25 -3.92 43.19
C ALA A 111 -1.39 -4.96 43.25
N ASN A 112 -2.17 -5.08 42.18
CA ASN A 112 -3.23 -6.07 42.06
C ASN A 112 -2.70 -7.50 41.86
N MET A 113 -1.60 -7.67 41.13
CA MET A 113 -0.90 -8.96 40.98
C MET A 113 -0.41 -9.49 42.32
N ASN A 114 0.15 -8.65 43.21
CA ASN A 114 0.59 -9.06 44.55
C ASN A 114 -0.55 -9.64 45.41
N THR A 115 -1.80 -9.28 45.11
CA THR A 115 -3.00 -9.81 45.79
C THR A 115 -3.45 -11.16 45.20
N PHE A 116 -3.23 -11.37 43.89
CA PHE A 116 -3.58 -12.60 43.15
C PHE A 116 -2.46 -13.66 43.10
N THR A 117 -1.21 -13.30 43.40
CA THR A 117 -0.02 -14.18 43.27
C THR A 117 0.54 -14.68 44.60
N GLN A 118 -0.15 -14.48 45.73
CA GLN A 118 0.31 -15.00 47.03
C GLN A 118 0.55 -16.52 47.05
N ASP A 119 -0.12 -17.29 46.16
CA ASP A 119 0.02 -18.73 46.01
C ASP A 119 0.90 -19.16 44.81
N MET A 120 1.49 -18.22 44.07
CA MET A 120 2.32 -18.53 42.89
C MET A 120 3.83 -18.59 43.22
N PRO A 121 4.62 -19.40 42.49
CA PRO A 121 6.07 -19.49 42.72
C PRO A 121 6.75 -18.13 42.54
N HIS A 122 7.51 -17.69 43.55
CA HIS A 122 8.22 -16.39 43.54
C HIS A 122 9.07 -16.15 42.28
N ASN A 123 9.64 -17.22 41.71
CA ASN A 123 10.47 -17.13 40.51
C ASN A 123 9.66 -16.69 39.28
N PHE A 124 8.40 -17.13 39.14
CA PHE A 124 7.53 -16.75 38.02
C PHE A 124 7.12 -15.28 38.12
N VAL A 125 6.75 -14.83 39.32
CA VAL A 125 6.36 -13.43 39.58
C VAL A 125 7.54 -12.48 39.33
N THR A 126 8.75 -12.87 39.75
CA THR A 126 9.97 -12.06 39.57
C THR A 126 10.40 -11.96 38.10
N GLU A 127 10.28 -13.04 37.32
CA GLU A 127 10.61 -13.06 35.89
C GLU A 127 9.63 -12.23 35.05
N VAL A 128 8.32 -12.31 35.36
CA VAL A 128 7.29 -11.48 34.72
C VAL A 128 7.53 -10.01 35.03
N ARG A 129 7.85 -9.68 36.29
CA ARG A 129 8.14 -8.31 36.73
C ARG A 129 9.38 -7.72 36.03
N SER A 130 10.50 -8.44 36.03
CA SER A 130 11.73 -7.96 35.39
C SER A 130 11.58 -7.80 33.88
N THR A 131 10.75 -8.65 33.24
CA THR A 131 10.43 -8.54 31.82
C THR A 131 9.57 -7.32 31.52
N LEU A 132 8.58 -7.01 32.37
CA LEU A 132 7.71 -5.83 32.19
C LEU A 132 8.50 -4.53 32.43
N GLU A 133 9.25 -4.44 33.53
CA GLU A 133 10.11 -3.29 33.84
C GLU A 133 11.15 -3.05 32.75
N GLY A 134 11.85 -4.10 32.30
CA GLY A 134 12.85 -4.01 31.24
C GLY A 134 12.27 -3.62 29.87
N ASN A 135 11.07 -4.09 29.53
CA ASN A 135 10.38 -3.69 28.29
C ASN A 135 9.91 -2.24 28.35
N LEU A 136 9.43 -1.76 29.50
CA LEU A 136 9.05 -0.36 29.68
C LEU A 136 10.23 0.57 29.62
N GLU A 137 11.32 0.21 30.28
CA GLU A 137 12.55 0.98 30.25
C GLU A 137 13.12 1.03 28.82
N GLY A 138 13.06 -0.10 28.10
CA GLY A 138 13.39 -0.18 26.67
C GLY A 138 12.48 0.67 25.76
N ILE A 139 11.18 0.75 26.05
CA ILE A 139 10.23 1.64 25.34
C ILE A 139 10.54 3.11 25.67
N LYS A 140 10.77 3.45 26.95
CA LYS A 140 11.13 4.82 27.39
C LYS A 140 12.44 5.28 26.74
N THR A 141 13.49 4.45 26.75
CA THR A 141 14.74 4.77 26.06
C THR A 141 14.58 4.82 24.55
N SER A 142 13.76 3.95 23.94
CA SER A 142 13.50 4.01 22.51
C SER A 142 12.75 5.29 22.11
N ILE A 143 11.77 5.73 22.89
CA ILE A 143 11.06 6.99 22.65
C ILE A 143 12.02 8.17 22.84
N SER A 144 12.81 8.19 23.92
CA SER A 144 13.76 9.27 24.20
C SER A 144 14.92 9.35 23.20
N ASN A 145 15.40 8.21 22.69
CA ASN A 145 16.56 8.17 21.78
C ASN A 145 16.17 8.34 20.30
N ASN A 146 14.94 7.98 19.91
CA ASN A 146 14.49 8.11 18.53
C ASN A 146 13.95 9.51 18.18
N VAL A 147 13.68 10.37 19.17
CA VAL A 147 13.35 11.80 18.98
C VAL A 147 14.61 12.66 19.18
N THR A 148 15.72 12.28 18.54
CA THR A 148 16.96 13.05 18.55
C THR A 148 17.03 14.01 17.36
N ILE A 149 17.73 15.14 17.53
CA ILE A 149 17.94 16.16 16.49
C ILE A 149 18.58 15.54 15.22
N GLU A 150 19.39 14.48 15.36
CA GLU A 150 20.00 13.74 14.26
C GLU A 150 18.99 13.01 13.36
N ASN A 151 17.89 12.47 13.93
CA ASN A 151 16.83 11.84 13.15
C ASN A 151 16.00 12.88 12.37
N ILE A 152 15.81 14.07 12.94
CA ILE A 152 15.16 15.19 12.25
C ILE A 152 16.06 15.71 11.13
N ALA A 153 17.37 15.84 11.37
CA ALA A 153 18.34 16.28 10.37
C ALA A 153 18.48 15.28 9.21
N SER A 154 18.49 13.97 9.49
CA SER A 154 18.55 12.93 8.46
C SER A 154 17.25 12.83 7.64
N PHE A 155 16.09 13.12 8.24
CA PHE A 155 14.84 13.26 7.50
C PHE A 155 14.85 14.50 6.59
N ALA A 156 15.31 15.65 7.12
CA ALA A 156 15.45 16.87 6.33
C ALA A 156 16.42 16.70 5.14
N ALA A 157 17.50 15.93 5.32
CA ALA A 157 18.46 15.62 4.27
C ALA A 157 17.86 14.79 3.09
N LYS A 158 16.73 14.10 3.29
CA LYS A 158 16.01 13.36 2.23
C LYS A 158 15.05 14.23 1.42
N ILE A 159 14.73 15.45 1.89
CA ILE A 159 13.80 16.35 1.21
C ILE A 159 14.28 16.71 -0.20
N PRO A 160 15.56 17.11 -0.43
CA PRO A 160 16.03 17.44 -1.78
C PRO A 160 15.94 16.25 -2.75
N GLU A 161 16.33 15.05 -2.32
CA GLU A 161 16.24 13.83 -3.13
C GLU A 161 14.78 13.51 -3.51
N PHE A 162 13.86 13.65 -2.56
CA PHE A 162 12.43 13.51 -2.81
C PHE A 162 11.92 14.55 -3.81
N LEU A 163 12.31 15.82 -3.67
CA LEU A 163 11.90 16.88 -4.60
C LEU A 163 12.38 16.62 -6.03
N VAL A 164 13.62 16.18 -6.20
CA VAL A 164 14.16 15.80 -7.52
C VAL A 164 13.36 14.62 -8.09
N SER A 165 13.16 13.57 -7.31
CA SER A 165 12.39 12.39 -7.73
C SER A 165 10.94 12.73 -8.08
N PHE A 166 10.32 13.62 -7.30
CA PHE A 166 8.95 14.08 -7.52
C PHE A 166 8.84 14.95 -8.78
N LEU A 167 9.81 15.83 -9.03
CA LEU A 167 9.87 16.64 -10.25
C LEU A 167 10.04 15.75 -11.49
N VAL A 168 10.94 14.78 -11.44
CA VAL A 168 11.12 13.78 -12.51
C VAL A 168 9.82 13.01 -12.75
N TYR A 169 9.13 12.58 -11.68
CA TYR A 169 7.83 11.92 -11.79
C TYR A 169 6.78 12.80 -12.49
N ILE A 170 6.65 14.07 -12.09
CA ILE A 170 5.68 15.01 -12.69
C ILE A 170 5.95 15.21 -14.19
N ILE A 171 7.20 15.45 -14.56
CA ILE A 171 7.59 15.64 -15.97
C ILE A 171 7.32 14.37 -16.77
N ALA A 172 7.79 13.21 -16.28
CA ALA A 172 7.59 11.93 -16.92
C ALA A 172 6.10 11.61 -17.08
N LEU A 173 5.28 11.90 -16.06
CA LEU A 173 3.83 11.67 -16.10
C LEU A 173 3.18 12.46 -17.22
N PHE A 174 3.48 13.76 -17.32
CA PHE A 174 2.96 14.61 -18.38
C PHE A 174 3.38 14.10 -19.77
N MET A 175 4.66 13.79 -19.95
CA MET A 175 5.19 13.28 -21.22
C MET A 175 4.54 11.95 -21.62
N PHE A 176 4.45 10.98 -20.69
CA PHE A 176 3.80 9.71 -20.95
C PHE A 176 2.32 9.90 -21.28
N MET A 177 1.57 10.75 -20.55
CA MET A 177 0.18 11.04 -20.88
C MET A 177 0.02 11.58 -22.31
N LEU A 178 0.96 12.39 -22.79
CA LEU A 178 0.94 12.95 -24.14
C LEU A 178 1.27 11.88 -25.20
N GLU A 179 2.33 11.10 -24.98
CA GLU A 179 2.92 10.20 -25.97
C GLU A 179 2.38 8.76 -25.95
N LEU A 180 1.63 8.36 -24.93
CA LEU A 180 1.14 6.98 -24.73
C LEU A 180 0.58 6.31 -26.00
N PRO A 181 -0.26 6.97 -26.84
CA PRO A 181 -0.80 6.34 -28.05
C PRO A 181 0.28 6.09 -29.10
N ARG A 182 1.24 7.01 -29.24
CA ARG A 182 2.35 6.88 -30.20
C ARG A 182 3.29 5.76 -29.78
N LEU A 183 3.62 5.69 -28.49
CA LEU A 183 4.42 4.61 -27.92
C LEU A 183 3.74 3.25 -28.12
N LYS A 184 2.42 3.19 -27.88
CA LYS A 184 1.62 1.97 -28.08
C LYS A 184 1.59 1.52 -29.55
N HIS A 185 1.42 2.45 -30.50
CA HIS A 185 1.46 2.12 -31.93
C HIS A 185 2.84 1.62 -32.37
N LYS A 186 3.91 2.37 -32.04
CA LYS A 186 5.29 1.94 -32.33
C LYS A 186 5.61 0.56 -31.76
N MET A 187 5.13 0.24 -30.56
CA MET A 187 5.29 -1.09 -29.98
C MET A 187 4.63 -2.18 -30.81
N TYR A 188 3.44 -1.94 -31.37
CA TYR A 188 2.76 -2.92 -32.22
C TYR A 188 3.38 -3.02 -33.61
N ASP A 189 3.89 -1.92 -34.16
CA ASP A 189 4.53 -1.90 -35.48
C ASP A 189 5.85 -2.71 -35.51
N LEU A 190 6.47 -2.91 -34.35
CA LEU A 190 7.66 -3.78 -34.18
C LEU A 190 7.32 -5.28 -34.13
N MET A 191 6.04 -5.65 -34.06
CA MET A 191 5.58 -7.03 -33.86
C MET A 191 4.99 -7.61 -35.16
N THR A 192 5.05 -8.94 -35.30
CA THR A 192 4.25 -9.63 -36.33
C THR A 192 2.76 -9.50 -36.02
N GLU A 193 1.90 -9.58 -37.03
CA GLU A 193 0.44 -9.43 -36.87
C GLU A 193 -0.14 -10.39 -35.82
N GLU A 194 0.24 -11.68 -35.87
CA GLU A 194 -0.16 -12.69 -34.88
C GLU A 194 0.30 -12.33 -33.45
N THR A 195 1.50 -11.77 -33.30
CA THR A 195 2.03 -11.36 -31.99
C THR A 195 1.29 -10.11 -31.49
N ALA A 196 1.04 -9.14 -32.38
CA ALA A 196 0.35 -7.91 -32.04
C ALA A 196 -1.09 -8.19 -31.58
N GLU A 197 -1.81 -9.14 -32.20
CA GLU A 197 -3.13 -9.57 -31.76
C GLU A 197 -3.11 -10.18 -30.35
N LYS A 198 -2.18 -11.11 -30.09
CA LYS A 198 -2.02 -11.72 -28.76
C LYS A 198 -1.71 -10.67 -27.69
N VAL A 199 -0.80 -9.73 -27.99
CA VAL A 199 -0.43 -8.66 -27.05
C VAL A 199 -1.58 -7.66 -26.85
N LYS A 200 -2.38 -7.36 -27.88
CA LYS A 200 -3.61 -6.55 -27.75
C LYS A 200 -4.62 -7.25 -26.82
N PHE A 201 -4.85 -8.54 -27.02
CA PHE A 201 -5.74 -9.33 -26.16
C PHE A 201 -5.24 -9.37 -24.71
N MET A 202 -3.96 -9.67 -24.50
CA MET A 202 -3.32 -9.65 -23.16
C MET A 202 -3.51 -8.30 -22.48
N ASN A 203 -3.23 -7.19 -23.19
CA ASN A 203 -3.38 -5.84 -22.63
C ASN A 203 -4.84 -5.51 -22.29
N ALA A 204 -5.78 -5.92 -23.13
CA ALA A 204 -7.21 -5.72 -22.87
C ALA A 204 -7.67 -6.51 -21.63
N ARG A 205 -7.23 -7.76 -21.51
CA ARG A 205 -7.51 -8.62 -20.37
C ARG A 205 -6.88 -8.10 -19.07
N PHE A 206 -5.60 -7.74 -19.12
CA PHE A 206 -4.88 -7.13 -18.02
C PHE A 206 -5.56 -5.84 -17.53
N ALA A 207 -5.90 -4.95 -18.46
CA ALA A 207 -6.62 -3.72 -18.13
C ALA A 207 -8.01 -4.00 -17.54
N TYR A 208 -8.75 -4.99 -18.05
CA TYR A 208 -10.04 -5.39 -17.50
C TYR A 208 -9.92 -5.87 -16.04
N VAL A 209 -8.94 -6.73 -15.75
CA VAL A 209 -8.72 -7.26 -14.39
C VAL A 209 -8.28 -6.15 -13.42
N ILE A 210 -7.32 -5.30 -13.82
CA ILE A 210 -6.84 -4.20 -12.97
C ILE A 210 -7.93 -3.16 -12.72
N LEU A 211 -8.66 -2.75 -13.76
CA LEU A 211 -9.73 -1.76 -13.60
C LEU A 211 -10.86 -2.33 -12.75
N GLY A 212 -11.19 -3.61 -12.90
CA GLY A 212 -12.14 -4.31 -12.02
C GLY A 212 -11.67 -4.31 -10.55
N PHE A 213 -10.41 -4.68 -10.32
CA PHE A 213 -9.80 -4.66 -8.99
C PHE A 213 -9.79 -3.27 -8.36
N LEU A 214 -9.26 -2.26 -9.07
CA LEU A 214 -9.17 -0.89 -8.58
C LEU A 214 -10.56 -0.30 -8.30
N LYS A 215 -11.54 -0.59 -9.16
CA LYS A 215 -12.93 -0.16 -8.95
C LYS A 215 -13.49 -0.77 -7.67
N ALA A 216 -13.25 -2.07 -7.44
CA ALA A 216 -13.72 -2.75 -6.26
C ALA A 216 -13.03 -2.26 -4.98
N GLN A 217 -11.70 -2.13 -5.03
CA GLN A 217 -10.90 -1.64 -3.92
C GLN A 217 -11.28 -0.20 -3.55
N PHE A 218 -11.52 0.64 -4.55
CA PHE A 218 -11.97 2.01 -4.33
C PHE A 218 -13.36 2.05 -3.68
N LEU A 219 -14.31 1.23 -4.15
CA LEU A 219 -15.67 1.21 -3.58
C LEU A 219 -15.67 0.68 -2.13
N VAL A 220 -14.96 -0.43 -1.88
CA VAL A 220 -14.83 -1.03 -0.55
C VAL A 220 -14.14 -0.05 0.41
N SER A 221 -13.04 0.57 -0.04
CA SER A 221 -12.27 1.48 0.81
C SER A 221 -13.05 2.74 1.16
N ILE A 222 -13.88 3.30 0.27
CA ILE A 222 -14.78 4.43 0.62
C ILE A 222 -15.75 4.04 1.74
N ILE A 223 -16.36 2.85 1.65
CA ILE A 223 -17.29 2.39 2.69
C ILE A 223 -16.55 2.23 4.01
N ILE A 224 -15.35 1.65 4.00
CA ILE A 224 -14.53 1.48 5.20
C ILE A 224 -14.09 2.82 5.79
N PHE A 225 -13.72 3.79 4.95
CA PHE A 225 -13.42 5.15 5.39
C PHE A 225 -14.62 5.81 6.08
N ILE A 226 -15.80 5.77 5.46
CA ILE A 226 -17.01 6.38 6.02
C ILE A 226 -17.39 5.71 7.34
N VAL A 227 -17.42 4.37 7.38
CA VAL A 227 -17.82 3.63 8.59
C VAL A 227 -16.79 3.80 9.71
N SER A 228 -15.49 3.79 9.39
CA SER A 228 -14.45 4.05 10.38
C SER A 228 -14.50 5.50 10.89
N LEU A 229 -14.73 6.48 10.02
CA LEU A 229 -14.87 7.89 10.43
C LEU A 229 -16.08 8.07 11.35
N ILE A 230 -17.25 7.55 10.97
CA ILE A 230 -18.47 7.66 11.80
C ILE A 230 -18.26 6.93 13.13
N GLY A 231 -17.76 5.69 13.10
CA GLY A 231 -17.50 4.93 14.32
C GLY A 231 -16.53 5.65 15.25
N LEU A 232 -15.40 6.12 14.73
CA LEU A 232 -14.41 6.83 15.54
C LEU A 232 -14.87 8.22 15.98
N LEU A 233 -15.79 8.88 15.29
CA LEU A 233 -16.36 10.14 15.77
C LEU A 233 -17.15 9.96 17.08
N TYR A 234 -17.73 8.78 17.32
CA TYR A 234 -18.39 8.46 18.58
C TYR A 234 -17.41 7.94 19.64
N ILE A 235 -16.44 7.12 19.24
CA ILE A 235 -15.52 6.43 20.17
C ILE A 235 -14.36 7.35 20.59
N ALA A 236 -13.74 8.03 19.63
CA ALA A 236 -12.51 8.81 19.81
C ALA A 236 -12.51 10.06 18.92
N PRO A 237 -13.40 11.04 19.17
CA PRO A 237 -13.66 12.16 18.26
C PRO A 237 -12.41 13.00 17.93
N GLU A 238 -11.49 13.13 18.88
CA GLU A 238 -10.27 13.93 18.72
C GLU A 238 -9.34 13.40 17.61
N VAL A 239 -9.30 12.07 17.44
CA VAL A 239 -8.42 11.38 16.49
C VAL A 239 -9.18 10.74 15.33
N ALA A 240 -10.51 10.87 15.31
CA ALA A 240 -11.37 10.16 14.37
C ALA A 240 -10.99 10.39 12.90
N ILE A 241 -10.73 11.64 12.52
CA ILE A 241 -10.39 12.00 11.14
C ILE A 241 -9.04 11.40 10.74
N ILE A 242 -8.02 11.57 11.57
CA ILE A 242 -6.67 11.09 11.22
C ILE A 242 -6.62 9.56 11.23
N MET A 243 -7.21 8.92 12.25
CA MET A 243 -7.23 7.46 12.37
C MET A 243 -8.09 6.81 11.30
N SER A 244 -9.21 7.39 10.89
CA SER A 244 -9.99 6.87 9.75
C SER A 244 -9.22 6.98 8.42
N ILE A 245 -8.42 8.03 8.21
CA ILE A 245 -7.53 8.13 7.03
C ILE A 245 -6.44 7.07 7.08
N ILE A 246 -5.79 6.86 8.24
CA ILE A 246 -4.77 5.81 8.41
C ILE A 246 -5.39 4.44 8.18
N ILE A 247 -6.55 4.17 8.77
CA ILE A 247 -7.31 2.93 8.55
C ILE A 247 -7.61 2.75 7.07
N TRP A 248 -8.14 3.76 6.40
CA TRP A 248 -8.43 3.72 4.97
C TRP A 248 -7.20 3.44 4.12
N LEU A 249 -6.06 4.06 4.44
CA LEU A 249 -4.80 3.87 3.72
C LEU A 249 -4.25 2.44 3.90
N ILE A 250 -4.22 1.94 5.13
CA ILE A 250 -3.79 0.57 5.42
C ILE A 250 -4.78 -0.43 4.84
N ASP A 251 -6.07 -0.13 4.86
CA ASP A 251 -7.10 -0.99 4.28
C ASP A 251 -6.96 -1.09 2.75
N PHE A 252 -6.40 -0.07 2.09
CA PHE A 252 -6.06 -0.18 0.67
C PHE A 252 -5.06 -1.32 0.38
N ILE A 253 -4.31 -1.76 1.39
CA ILE A 253 -3.46 -2.94 1.31
C ILE A 253 -4.31 -4.23 1.41
N PRO A 254 -4.26 -5.11 0.39
CA PRO A 254 -4.97 -6.38 0.42
C PRO A 254 -4.55 -7.23 1.63
N ILE A 255 -5.48 -8.02 2.17
CA ILE A 255 -5.26 -9.00 3.26
C ILE A 255 -5.06 -8.37 4.66
N ILE A 256 -4.39 -7.21 4.78
CA ILE A 256 -4.10 -6.55 6.06
C ILE A 256 -5.36 -5.96 6.70
N GLY A 257 -6.01 -5.02 6.00
CA GLY A 257 -7.28 -4.40 6.45
C GLY A 257 -7.16 -3.55 7.72
N SER A 258 -8.31 -3.11 8.23
CA SER A 258 -8.44 -2.25 9.42
C SER A 258 -8.01 -2.89 10.74
N ILE A 259 -7.94 -4.23 10.81
CA ILE A 259 -7.68 -4.96 12.07
C ILE A 259 -6.27 -4.73 12.62
N VAL A 260 -5.30 -4.42 11.75
CA VAL A 260 -3.92 -4.12 12.17
C VAL A 260 -3.82 -2.82 12.96
N ILE A 261 -4.78 -1.91 12.82
CA ILE A 261 -4.84 -0.69 13.63
C ILE A 261 -5.78 -0.89 14.81
N LEU A 262 -7.02 -1.30 14.55
CA LEU A 262 -8.05 -1.35 15.58
C LEU A 262 -7.83 -2.48 16.60
N GLY A 263 -7.20 -3.59 16.21
CA GLY A 263 -6.93 -4.72 17.11
C GLY A 263 -5.95 -4.35 18.22
N PRO A 264 -4.72 -3.88 17.91
CA PRO A 264 -3.79 -3.41 18.92
C PRO A 264 -4.32 -2.24 19.74
N TRP A 265 -5.09 -1.33 19.13
CA TRP A 265 -5.67 -0.20 19.84
C TRP A 265 -6.76 -0.62 20.84
N ALA A 266 -7.66 -1.53 20.45
CA ALA A 266 -8.65 -2.10 21.36
C ALA A 266 -7.96 -2.84 22.52
N LEU A 267 -6.93 -3.64 22.23
CA LEU A 267 -6.15 -4.35 23.24
C LEU A 267 -5.50 -3.38 24.23
N TYR A 268 -4.91 -2.29 23.73
CA TYR A 268 -4.35 -1.25 24.59
C TYR A 268 -5.41 -0.65 25.53
N MET A 269 -6.60 -0.32 25.03
CA MET A 269 -7.66 0.25 25.87
C MET A 269 -8.17 -0.72 26.94
N PHE A 270 -8.26 -2.02 26.62
CA PHE A 270 -8.56 -3.04 27.63
C PHE A 270 -7.51 -3.13 28.72
N LEU A 271 -6.23 -3.08 28.34
CA LEU A 271 -5.12 -3.06 29.30
C LEU A 271 -5.16 -1.77 30.12
N ALA A 272 -5.49 -0.63 29.49
CA ALA A 272 -5.55 0.67 30.13
C ALA A 272 -6.77 0.87 31.08
N GLY A 273 -7.60 -0.16 31.28
CA GLY A 273 -8.77 -0.10 32.15
C GLY A 273 -10.03 0.51 31.51
N ASP A 274 -9.92 1.10 30.31
CA ASP A 274 -11.08 1.57 29.55
C ASP A 274 -11.70 0.44 28.71
N ILE A 275 -12.43 -0.42 29.43
CA ILE A 275 -13.11 -1.59 28.84
C ILE A 275 -14.19 -1.15 27.85
N VAL A 276 -14.81 0.02 28.06
CA VAL A 276 -15.87 0.53 27.18
C VAL A 276 -15.27 0.88 25.82
N MET A 277 -14.27 1.76 25.80
CA MET A 277 -13.60 2.15 24.56
C MET A 277 -12.94 0.96 23.85
N GLY A 278 -12.30 0.05 24.61
CA GLY A 278 -11.73 -1.18 24.06
C GLY A 278 -12.78 -2.06 23.36
N THR A 279 -13.96 -2.21 23.97
CA THR A 279 -15.07 -2.97 23.39
C THR A 279 -15.63 -2.31 22.13
N GLU A 280 -15.83 -0.99 22.17
CA GLU A 280 -16.33 -0.24 21.00
C GLU A 280 -15.36 -0.33 19.80
N LEU A 281 -14.05 -0.20 20.03
CA LEU A 281 -13.02 -0.38 19.01
C LEU A 281 -13.00 -1.81 18.45
N ALA A 282 -13.14 -2.83 19.32
CA ALA A 282 -13.21 -4.22 18.88
C ALA A 282 -14.45 -4.51 18.04
N ILE A 283 -15.61 -3.96 18.42
CA ILE A 283 -16.85 -4.05 17.64
C ILE A 283 -16.66 -3.37 16.27
N LEU A 284 -16.08 -2.16 16.25
CA LEU A 284 -15.77 -1.47 15.00
C LEU A 284 -14.84 -2.31 14.10
N ALA A 285 -13.82 -2.97 14.67
CA ALA A 285 -12.93 -3.85 13.92
C ALA A 285 -13.69 -5.03 13.28
N ILE A 286 -14.59 -5.66 14.03
CA ILE A 286 -15.44 -6.76 13.53
C ILE A 286 -16.38 -6.26 12.42
N ILE A 287 -17.00 -5.09 12.58
CA ILE A 287 -17.87 -4.48 11.56
C ILE A 287 -17.09 -4.25 10.27
N LEU A 288 -15.92 -3.61 10.35
CA LEU A 288 -15.10 -3.32 9.17
C LEU A 288 -14.61 -4.62 8.50
N LEU A 289 -14.24 -5.64 9.28
CA LEU A 289 -13.88 -6.96 8.76
C LEU A 289 -15.06 -7.63 8.05
N GLY A 290 -16.27 -7.52 8.61
CA GLY A 290 -17.50 -8.02 8.02
C GLY A 290 -17.84 -7.31 6.70
N ILE A 291 -17.70 -5.99 6.65
CA ILE A 291 -17.84 -5.18 5.43
C ILE A 291 -16.85 -5.67 4.37
N ARG A 292 -15.57 -5.80 4.72
CA ARG A 292 -14.54 -6.29 3.80
C ARG A 292 -14.92 -7.66 3.23
N ARG A 293 -15.20 -8.65 4.10
CA ARG A 293 -15.54 -10.02 3.67
C ARG A 293 -16.84 -10.13 2.87
N THR A 294 -17.78 -9.20 3.03
CA THR A 294 -19.08 -9.25 2.36
C THR A 294 -19.12 -8.42 1.08
N VAL A 295 -18.56 -7.22 1.11
CA VAL A 295 -18.62 -6.25 0.02
C VAL A 295 -17.54 -6.54 -1.02
N GLU A 296 -16.31 -6.84 -0.60
CA GLU A 296 -15.18 -7.05 -1.52
C GLU A 296 -15.47 -8.16 -2.56
N PRO A 297 -15.95 -9.37 -2.20
CA PRO A 297 -16.24 -10.41 -3.18
C PRO A 297 -17.42 -10.04 -4.11
N LYS A 298 -18.41 -9.30 -3.61
CA LYS A 298 -19.57 -8.86 -4.40
C LYS A 298 -19.17 -7.83 -5.45
N VAL A 299 -18.23 -6.95 -5.14
CA VAL A 299 -17.80 -5.86 -6.04
C VAL A 299 -16.69 -6.32 -6.99
N MET A 300 -15.76 -7.17 -6.53
CA MET A 300 -14.69 -7.72 -7.39
C MET A 300 -15.23 -8.71 -8.43
N GLY A 301 -16.33 -9.42 -8.13
CA GLY A 301 -16.86 -10.48 -8.97
C GLY A 301 -15.90 -11.68 -9.13
N ARG A 302 -16.37 -12.78 -9.72
CA ARG A 302 -15.60 -14.04 -9.90
C ARG A 302 -14.35 -13.95 -10.82
N HIS A 303 -13.92 -12.75 -11.23
CA HIS A 303 -13.08 -12.57 -12.42
C HIS A 303 -11.61 -12.22 -12.18
N MET A 304 -11.17 -12.08 -10.93
CA MET A 304 -9.75 -11.78 -10.66
C MET A 304 -8.82 -13.00 -10.82
N GLY A 305 -9.32 -14.22 -10.65
CA GLY A 305 -8.57 -15.45 -10.92
C GLY A 305 -7.28 -15.66 -10.10
N LEU A 306 -7.01 -14.79 -9.12
CA LEU A 306 -5.85 -14.87 -8.24
C LEU A 306 -6.25 -15.53 -6.92
N SER A 307 -5.51 -16.57 -6.51
CA SER A 307 -5.68 -17.10 -5.16
C SER A 307 -5.07 -16.12 -4.14
N PRO A 308 -5.67 -15.96 -2.95
CA PRO A 308 -5.13 -15.11 -1.89
C PRO A 308 -3.68 -15.45 -1.53
N LEU A 309 -3.33 -16.74 -1.56
CA LEU A 309 -1.98 -17.21 -1.29
C LEU A 309 -0.97 -16.71 -2.32
N VAL A 310 -1.30 -16.79 -3.62
CA VAL A 310 -0.39 -16.31 -4.69
C VAL A 310 -0.20 -14.80 -4.58
N THR A 311 -1.27 -14.06 -4.29
CA THR A 311 -1.19 -12.61 -4.06
C THR A 311 -0.28 -12.29 -2.88
N LEU A 312 -0.44 -12.99 -1.74
CA LEU A 312 0.39 -12.81 -0.55
C LEU A 312 1.87 -13.10 -0.84
N ILE A 313 2.17 -14.21 -1.51
CA ILE A 313 3.54 -14.59 -1.88
C ILE A 313 4.15 -13.52 -2.80
N ALA A 314 3.40 -13.06 -3.80
CA ALA A 314 3.88 -12.04 -4.73
C ALA A 314 4.16 -10.70 -4.03
N MET A 315 3.29 -10.30 -3.10
CA MET A 315 3.48 -9.11 -2.26
C MET A 315 4.73 -9.23 -1.38
N TYR A 316 4.90 -10.38 -0.71
CA TYR A 316 6.05 -10.62 0.17
C TYR A 316 7.38 -10.65 -0.60
N LEU A 317 7.44 -11.41 -1.70
CA LEU A 317 8.64 -11.47 -2.54
C LEU A 317 8.96 -10.11 -3.16
N GLY A 318 7.94 -9.41 -3.67
CA GLY A 318 8.13 -8.07 -4.20
C GLY A 318 8.64 -7.09 -3.15
N LEU A 319 8.09 -7.14 -1.94
CA LEU A 319 8.54 -6.35 -0.80
C LEU A 319 10.02 -6.60 -0.48
N LYS A 320 10.46 -7.85 -0.48
CA LYS A 320 11.86 -8.21 -0.22
C LYS A 320 12.82 -7.81 -1.33
N LEU A 321 12.37 -7.83 -2.59
CA LEU A 321 13.25 -7.56 -3.74
C LEU A 321 13.45 -6.07 -4.01
N ILE A 322 12.37 -5.28 -3.97
CA ILE A 322 12.38 -3.88 -4.40
C ILE A 322 11.56 -2.98 -3.47
N GLY A 323 11.35 -3.42 -2.22
CA GLY A 323 10.66 -2.64 -1.19
C GLY A 323 9.17 -2.47 -1.47
N ILE A 324 8.61 -1.36 -0.96
CA ILE A 324 7.16 -1.09 -1.02
C ILE A 324 6.60 -1.05 -2.45
N LEU A 325 7.44 -0.77 -3.44
CA LEU A 325 7.03 -0.81 -4.84
C LEU A 325 6.79 -2.23 -5.31
N GLY A 326 7.63 -3.18 -4.92
CA GLY A 326 7.42 -4.59 -5.28
C GLY A 326 6.24 -5.19 -4.57
N PHE A 327 5.90 -4.71 -3.39
CA PHE A 327 4.66 -5.06 -2.74
C PHE A 327 3.42 -4.75 -3.62
N ILE A 328 3.43 -3.61 -4.31
CA ILE A 328 2.36 -3.21 -5.24
C ILE A 328 2.51 -3.92 -6.60
N LEU A 329 3.72 -3.97 -7.14
CA LEU A 329 4.02 -4.53 -8.46
C LEU A 329 3.92 -6.07 -8.49
N GLY A 330 4.13 -6.74 -7.37
CA GLY A 330 4.12 -8.21 -7.27
C GLY A 330 2.81 -8.81 -7.80
N PRO A 331 1.65 -8.47 -7.21
CA PRO A 331 0.35 -8.90 -7.73
C PRO A 331 0.12 -8.51 -9.20
N LEU A 332 0.53 -7.31 -9.61
CA LEU A 332 0.39 -6.84 -10.99
C LEU A 332 1.16 -7.74 -11.97
N LEU A 333 2.38 -8.18 -11.61
CA LEU A 333 3.16 -9.11 -12.42
C LEU A 333 2.48 -10.47 -12.53
N VAL A 334 1.85 -10.96 -11.47
CA VAL A 334 1.07 -12.22 -11.53
C VAL A 334 -0.14 -12.06 -12.46
N ILE A 335 -0.87 -10.94 -12.40
CA ILE A 335 -1.99 -10.67 -13.31
C ILE A 335 -1.50 -10.60 -14.75
N ALA A 336 -0.36 -9.94 -15.00
CA ALA A 336 0.25 -9.86 -16.32
C ALA A 336 0.63 -11.25 -16.85
N TYR A 337 1.24 -12.09 -16.00
CA TYR A 337 1.58 -13.47 -16.34
C TYR A 337 0.34 -14.31 -16.68
N ASN A 338 -0.71 -14.25 -15.84
CA ASN A 338 -1.96 -14.98 -16.10
C ASN A 338 -2.63 -14.47 -17.38
N SER A 339 -2.64 -13.17 -17.61
CA SER A 339 -3.18 -12.58 -18.85
C SER A 339 -2.38 -13.01 -20.08
N ALA A 340 -1.06 -13.13 -19.98
CA ALA A 340 -0.20 -13.62 -21.06
C ALA A 340 -0.40 -15.12 -21.34
N LYS A 341 -0.67 -15.91 -20.30
CA LYS A 341 -1.03 -17.33 -20.41
C LYS A 341 -2.39 -17.49 -21.09
N GLU A 342 -3.40 -16.73 -20.66
CA GLU A 342 -4.74 -16.72 -21.29
C GLU A 342 -4.69 -16.24 -22.76
N ALA A 343 -3.80 -15.30 -23.09
CA ALA A 343 -3.55 -14.84 -24.45
C ALA A 343 -2.81 -15.86 -25.34
N GLY A 344 -2.40 -17.01 -24.80
CA GLY A 344 -1.63 -18.02 -25.52
C GLY A 344 -0.20 -17.61 -25.88
N ILE A 345 0.33 -16.54 -25.25
CA ILE A 345 1.72 -16.11 -25.38
C ILE A 345 2.62 -17.07 -24.59
N ILE A 346 2.21 -17.43 -23.37
CA ILE A 346 2.92 -18.39 -22.52
C ILE A 346 2.19 -19.73 -22.61
N LYS A 347 2.72 -20.67 -23.41
CA LYS A 347 2.22 -22.05 -23.49
C LYS A 347 3.06 -22.94 -22.60
N TRP A 348 2.47 -23.45 -21.51
CA TRP A 348 3.05 -24.56 -20.76
C TRP A 348 2.46 -25.87 -21.27
N ASN A 349 3.23 -26.64 -22.04
CA ASN A 349 2.90 -28.03 -22.38
C ASN A 349 3.37 -28.96 -21.26
N LEU A 350 2.90 -28.72 -20.02
CA LEU A 350 3.08 -29.68 -18.94
C LEU A 350 1.82 -30.55 -18.86
N LYS A 351 1.99 -31.83 -19.18
CA LYS A 351 1.09 -32.86 -18.64
C LYS A 351 1.33 -32.89 -17.14
N ILE A 352 0.31 -32.56 -16.35
CA ILE A 352 0.21 -33.08 -14.98
C ILE A 352 -0.25 -34.52 -15.14
#